data_AF-A0A164U1V5-F1
#
_entry.id   AF-A0A164U1V5-F1
#
_cell.length_a   1.000
_cell.length_b   1.000
_cell.length_c   1.000
_cell.angle_alpha   90.00
_cell.angle_beta   90.00
_cell.angle_gamma   90.00
#
_symmetry.space_group_name_H-M   'P 1'
#
loop_
_entity.id
_entity.type
_entity.pdbx_description
1 polymer ?
#
loop_
_entity_poly.entity_id
_entity_poly.type
_entity_poly.pdbx_seq_one_letter_code
_entity_poly.pdbx_strand_id
1 'polypeptide(L)'
;MTTPFCSSSATLFHHYNSLAPHIIPKFVVEASNFNPFTARPVNTFRSSRIKAASFSSSPYPTLTDTEKALSIDALQRFIELNLGNWVGSFYQFDPEGNLMNEVTTKLAVSSYGEDDLVSLIQTLYIQQPPSSSSDSEEDREQEWAEYKIKETNMFTVDKYQQINIFPNEKAFALRYQTAGMLETVLRQGVLGEDDIGEEFPKNLKLPSRRPAIVCETCLFSLEKDMRARAFHIMDPKGIIEMILIFLEERGGGVLIAPSLNDSKDNTNRIMPHIGRWKGQSVTKRSGIYGATIAEADTVASLEFDDKGQLIQEISSTAKNTDITTNVQWIGTISDNVVTYDGGFQMTLLPQGMYLGCPCDVSKSVADSKSFHLEFCWLESAGKRQRLVRTYDVEGLAVSSTYFIETKL
;
A
#
# COMPACT_ATOMS: atom_id res chain seq x y z
N MET A 1 -38.23 -9.61 -37.05
CA MET A 1 -38.72 -8.58 -37.99
C MET A 1 -39.28 -7.41 -37.19
N THR A 2 -39.12 -6.18 -37.68
CA THR A 2 -39.91 -4.97 -37.35
C THR A 2 -40.27 -4.65 -35.89
N THR A 3 -39.55 -3.67 -35.31
CA THR A 3 -40.14 -2.62 -34.44
C THR A 3 -40.91 -1.60 -35.33
N PRO A 4 -41.72 -0.68 -34.76
CA PRO A 4 -41.26 0.65 -34.26
C PRO A 4 -41.65 0.91 -32.77
N PHE A 5 -41.08 1.84 -32.00
CA PHE A 5 -41.20 3.34 -32.00
C PHE A 5 -42.65 3.86 -31.91
N CYS A 6 -42.98 4.99 -31.23
CA CYS A 6 -42.13 6.08 -30.72
C CYS A 6 -42.65 6.75 -29.41
N SER A 7 -41.99 7.84 -29.00
CA SER A 7 -42.17 8.64 -27.78
C SER A 7 -43.31 9.67 -27.81
N SER A 8 -43.56 10.34 -26.67
CA SER A 8 -43.69 11.82 -26.61
C SER A 8 -43.68 12.33 -25.15
N SER A 9 -43.46 13.64 -24.96
CA SER A 9 -43.34 14.31 -23.65
C SER A 9 -43.91 15.74 -23.70
N ALA A 10 -44.63 16.15 -22.65
CA ALA A 10 -45.08 17.50 -22.31
C ALA A 10 -45.64 17.46 -20.86
N THR A 11 -45.50 18.42 -19.94
CA THR A 11 -44.97 19.80 -19.91
C THR A 11 -45.90 20.92 -20.43
N LEU A 12 -46.71 21.46 -19.51
CA LEU A 12 -47.42 22.77 -19.54
C LEU A 12 -47.69 23.13 -18.04
N PHE A 13 -47.31 24.25 -17.40
CA PHE A 13 -47.17 25.70 -17.67
C PHE A 13 -48.36 26.59 -17.26
N HIS A 14 -48.10 27.50 -16.30
CA HIS A 14 -48.69 28.85 -16.10
C HIS A 14 -50.18 28.97 -15.64
N HIS A 15 -50.71 30.08 -15.06
CA HIS A 15 -50.26 31.45 -14.68
C HIS A 15 -51.27 32.05 -13.64
N TYR A 16 -51.14 33.18 -12.90
CA TYR A 16 -50.07 34.12 -12.49
C TYR A 16 -50.59 35.05 -11.34
N ASN A 17 -49.72 35.75 -10.59
CA ASN A 17 -49.82 37.12 -9.97
C ASN A 17 -48.91 37.21 -8.71
N SER A 18 -47.86 38.04 -8.57
CA SER A 18 -47.67 39.52 -8.71
C SER A 18 -48.10 40.27 -7.42
N LEU A 19 -47.34 41.18 -6.76
CA LEU A 19 -46.30 42.18 -7.13
C LEU A 19 -45.15 42.23 -6.07
N ALA A 20 -43.84 42.34 -6.39
CA ALA A 20 -43.00 43.54 -6.72
C ALA A 20 -42.20 44.12 -5.49
N PRO A 21 -41.21 45.06 -5.62
CA PRO A 21 -39.80 44.71 -5.29
C PRO A 21 -39.00 45.70 -4.40
N HIS A 22 -37.75 45.34 -4.05
CA HIS A 22 -36.74 46.23 -3.42
C HIS A 22 -35.34 46.15 -4.07
N ILE A 23 -34.48 47.15 -3.80
CA ILE A 23 -33.31 47.54 -4.62
C ILE A 23 -32.00 47.58 -3.81
N ILE A 24 -30.88 47.34 -4.48
CA ILE A 24 -29.50 47.33 -3.94
C ILE A 24 -28.87 48.74 -3.88
N PRO A 25 -28.23 49.15 -2.78
CA PRO A 25 -27.34 50.31 -2.74
C PRO A 25 -25.86 49.95 -2.96
N LYS A 26 -25.14 50.76 -3.75
CA LYS A 26 -23.66 50.84 -3.75
C LYS A 26 -23.22 52.09 -2.99
N PHE A 27 -22.01 52.10 -2.42
CA PHE A 27 -21.41 53.29 -1.82
C PHE A 27 -19.93 53.43 -2.19
N VAL A 28 -19.54 54.61 -2.66
CA VAL A 28 -18.15 55.06 -2.80
C VAL A 28 -18.10 56.56 -2.44
N VAL A 29 -17.47 56.83 -1.29
CA VAL A 29 -16.55 57.95 -0.97
C VAL A 29 -16.85 59.37 -1.48
N GLU A 30 -16.96 60.32 -0.53
CA GLU A 30 -16.08 61.50 -0.53
C GLU A 30 -15.77 61.95 0.91
N ALA A 31 -14.82 62.87 1.11
CA ALA A 31 -14.09 63.03 2.38
C ALA A 31 -14.10 64.46 2.96
N SER A 32 -13.77 64.59 4.25
CA SER A 32 -13.36 65.87 4.86
C SER A 32 -12.30 65.67 5.95
N ASN A 33 -11.45 66.68 6.13
CA ASN A 33 -10.15 66.58 6.82
C ASN A 33 -10.24 66.62 8.35
N PHE A 34 -9.31 65.97 9.06
CA PHE A 34 -8.15 66.61 9.72
C PHE A 34 -7.26 65.59 10.46
N ASN A 35 -6.02 65.97 10.77
CA ASN A 35 -4.94 65.10 11.30
C ASN A 35 -3.86 65.99 11.97
N PRO A 36 -2.96 65.51 12.86
CA PRO A 36 -3.00 64.43 13.86
C PRO A 36 -2.68 64.94 15.30
N PHE A 37 -2.44 64.01 16.25
CA PHE A 37 -1.48 64.03 17.40
C PHE A 37 -2.02 63.54 18.78
N THR A 38 -1.07 63.09 19.63
CA THR A 38 -1.17 62.74 21.07
C THR A 38 -1.91 61.45 21.52
N ALA A 39 -1.18 60.33 21.41
CA ALA A 39 -0.75 59.46 22.52
C ALA A 39 -1.74 58.63 23.40
N ARG A 40 -1.54 57.28 23.30
CA ARG A 40 -1.71 56.21 24.32
C ARG A 40 -3.15 55.82 24.77
N PRO A 41 -3.35 54.59 25.29
CA PRO A 41 -2.71 53.31 24.93
C PRO A 41 -3.76 52.24 24.56
N VAL A 42 -3.45 51.35 23.62
CA VAL A 42 -4.33 50.21 23.28
C VAL A 42 -4.12 49.08 24.29
N ASN A 43 -5.16 48.75 25.06
CA ASN A 43 -5.20 47.52 25.85
C ASN A 43 -5.27 46.31 24.91
N THR A 44 -4.21 45.49 24.90
CA THR A 44 -4.20 44.22 24.16
C THR A 44 -5.11 43.20 24.84
N PHE A 45 -6.05 42.64 24.08
CA PHE A 45 -6.87 41.52 24.56
C PHE A 45 -5.97 40.32 24.85
N ARG A 46 -6.24 39.64 25.97
CA ARG A 46 -5.49 38.47 26.42
C ARG A 46 -5.69 37.29 25.45
N SER A 47 -4.68 36.97 24.65
CA SER A 47 -4.52 35.59 24.20
C SER A 47 -4.03 34.73 25.37
N SER A 48 -4.61 33.55 25.54
CA SER A 48 -4.16 32.57 26.52
C SER A 48 -2.79 32.03 26.09
N ARG A 49 -1.73 32.43 26.81
CA ARG A 49 -0.41 31.78 26.70
C ARG A 49 -0.53 30.34 27.20
N ILE A 50 -0.88 29.42 26.30
CA ILE A 50 -0.58 28.00 26.46
C ILE A 50 0.95 27.94 26.53
N LYS A 51 1.50 27.68 27.73
CA LYS A 51 2.91 27.37 27.88
C LYS A 51 3.16 26.08 27.11
N ALA A 52 4.16 26.05 26.24
CA ALA A 52 4.67 24.79 25.73
C ALA A 52 5.05 23.93 26.95
N ALA A 53 4.42 22.76 27.09
CA ALA A 53 4.86 21.79 28.06
C ALA A 53 6.28 21.37 27.67
N SER A 54 7.23 21.53 28.58
CA SER A 54 8.55 20.93 28.42
C SER A 54 8.35 19.42 28.25
N PHE A 55 8.82 18.85 27.15
CA PHE A 55 8.87 17.41 26.98
C PHE A 55 9.75 16.81 28.07
N SER A 56 9.14 16.38 29.17
CA SER A 56 9.77 15.50 30.14
C SER A 56 10.05 14.20 29.40
N SER A 57 11.33 13.87 29.22
CA SER A 57 11.76 12.61 28.63
C SER A 57 11.31 11.47 29.52
N SER A 58 10.12 10.93 29.25
CA SER A 58 9.69 9.64 29.80
C SER A 58 10.75 8.62 29.38
N PRO A 59 11.30 7.81 30.29
CA PRO A 59 12.26 6.80 29.91
C PRO A 59 11.56 5.78 29.02
N TYR A 60 11.94 5.74 27.73
CA TYR A 60 11.77 4.51 26.96
C TYR A 60 12.40 3.38 27.77
N PRO A 61 11.73 2.22 27.92
CA PRO A 61 12.32 1.09 28.62
C PRO A 61 13.64 0.75 27.93
N THR A 62 14.74 0.83 28.66
CA THR A 62 16.06 0.46 28.15
C THR A 62 16.01 -1.01 27.79
N LEU A 63 16.12 -1.31 26.49
CA LEU A 63 16.20 -2.69 26.01
C LEU A 63 17.27 -3.43 26.80
N THR A 64 16.93 -4.62 27.28
CA THR A 64 17.91 -5.54 27.86
C THR A 64 18.96 -5.89 26.81
N ASP A 65 20.18 -6.25 27.24
CA ASP A 65 21.25 -6.59 26.30
C ASP A 65 20.88 -7.83 25.44
N THR A 66 20.01 -8.70 25.95
CA THR A 66 19.38 -9.79 25.20
C THR A 66 18.46 -9.28 24.09
N GLU A 67 17.57 -8.31 24.36
CA GLU A 67 16.71 -7.71 23.33
C GLU A 67 17.50 -6.94 22.26
N LYS A 68 18.62 -6.30 22.65
CA LYS A 68 19.56 -5.67 21.70
C LYS A 68 20.18 -6.72 20.78
N ALA A 69 20.75 -7.78 21.34
CA ALA A 69 21.37 -8.87 20.55
C ALA A 69 20.38 -9.53 19.59
N LEU A 70 19.14 -9.78 20.04
CA LEU A 70 18.06 -10.32 19.20
C LEU A 70 17.61 -9.31 18.12
N SER A 71 17.67 -8.00 18.38
CA SER A 71 17.40 -6.98 17.36
C SER A 71 18.51 -6.91 16.30
N ILE A 72 19.77 -7.12 16.68
CA ILE A 72 20.92 -7.18 15.77
C ILE A 72 20.83 -8.42 14.86
N ASP A 73 20.59 -9.62 15.43
CA ASP A 73 20.34 -10.84 14.64
C ASP A 73 19.14 -10.67 13.69
N ALA A 74 18.04 -10.08 14.14
CA ALA A 74 16.89 -9.79 13.29
C ALA A 74 17.22 -8.84 12.13
N LEU A 75 18.04 -7.80 12.35
CA LEU A 75 18.48 -6.88 11.31
C LEU A 75 19.45 -7.55 10.34
N GLN A 76 20.44 -8.29 10.83
CA GLN A 76 21.40 -9.04 10.02
C GLN A 76 20.67 -10.03 9.10
N ARG A 77 19.74 -10.82 9.63
CA ARG A 77 18.90 -11.75 8.84
C ARG A 77 18.03 -11.05 7.79
N PHE A 78 17.50 -9.85 8.10
CA PHE A 78 16.77 -9.05 7.12
C PHE A 78 17.67 -8.56 5.99
N ILE A 79 18.90 -8.17 6.32
CA ILE A 79 19.91 -7.75 5.34
C ILE A 79 20.30 -8.93 4.45
N GLU A 80 20.72 -10.06 5.04
CA GLU A 80 21.06 -11.31 4.33
C GLU A 80 19.96 -11.75 3.36
N LEU A 81 18.70 -11.73 3.81
CA LEU A 81 17.53 -12.08 3.01
C LEU A 81 17.40 -11.20 1.75
N ASN A 82 17.82 -9.93 1.82
CA ASN A 82 17.73 -8.93 0.75
C ASN A 82 18.97 -8.81 -0.15
N LEU A 83 20.17 -9.21 0.29
CA LEU A 83 21.45 -9.00 -0.41
C LEU A 83 21.48 -9.55 -1.85
N GLY A 84 22.29 -8.92 -2.70
CA GLY A 84 22.58 -9.38 -4.07
C GLY A 84 21.84 -8.62 -5.16
N ASN A 85 21.89 -9.17 -6.38
CA ASN A 85 21.30 -8.55 -7.57
C ASN A 85 19.98 -9.24 -7.93
N TRP A 86 18.93 -8.43 -7.99
CA TRP A 86 17.58 -8.83 -8.36
C TRP A 86 17.25 -8.30 -9.76
N VAL A 87 16.64 -9.13 -10.62
CA VAL A 87 16.03 -8.72 -11.89
C VAL A 87 14.52 -8.88 -11.72
N GLY A 88 13.74 -7.85 -12.11
CA GLY A 88 12.33 -7.83 -11.79
C GLY A 88 11.47 -6.99 -12.74
N SER A 89 10.16 -7.21 -12.71
CA SER A 89 9.18 -6.31 -13.32
C SER A 89 8.41 -5.59 -12.21
N PHE A 90 8.24 -4.28 -12.37
CA PHE A 90 7.34 -3.44 -11.60
C PHE A 90 6.00 -3.33 -12.34
N TYR A 91 4.91 -3.50 -11.63
CA TYR A 91 3.55 -3.45 -12.16
C TYR A 91 2.74 -2.43 -11.38
N GLN A 92 2.02 -1.57 -12.10
CA GLN A 92 0.99 -0.71 -11.54
C GLN A 92 -0.39 -1.24 -11.88
N PHE A 93 -1.22 -1.41 -10.85
CA PHE A 93 -2.64 -1.70 -10.95
C PHE A 93 -3.47 -0.53 -10.39
N ASP A 94 -4.66 -0.32 -10.97
CA ASP A 94 -5.70 0.49 -10.35
C ASP A 94 -6.34 -0.26 -9.15
N PRO A 95 -7.18 0.41 -8.32
CA PRO A 95 -7.93 -0.24 -7.25
C PRO A 95 -8.80 -1.44 -7.71
N GLU A 96 -9.21 -1.42 -8.98
CA GLU A 96 -10.02 -2.42 -9.67
C GLU A 96 -9.20 -3.62 -10.20
N GLY A 97 -7.87 -3.62 -10.05
CA GLY A 97 -6.99 -4.73 -10.42
C GLY A 97 -6.64 -4.82 -11.91
N ASN A 98 -6.90 -3.78 -12.69
CA ASN A 98 -6.49 -3.68 -14.09
C ASN A 98 -5.03 -3.21 -14.18
N LEU A 99 -4.24 -3.83 -15.05
CA LEU A 99 -2.84 -3.45 -15.27
C LEU A 99 -2.78 -2.11 -16.02
N MET A 100 -2.16 -1.10 -15.42
CA MET A 100 -1.96 0.22 -16.00
C MET A 100 -0.61 0.34 -16.71
N ASN A 101 0.47 -0.13 -16.06
CA ASN A 101 1.85 -0.02 -16.56
C ASN A 101 2.68 -1.23 -16.09
N GLU A 102 3.59 -1.71 -16.94
CA GLU A 102 4.66 -2.65 -16.61
C GLU A 102 6.01 -2.00 -16.95
N VAL A 103 7.00 -2.09 -16.03
CA VAL A 103 8.32 -1.47 -16.16
C VAL A 103 9.40 -2.46 -15.72
N THR A 104 10.39 -2.73 -16.57
CA THR A 104 11.52 -3.60 -16.17
C THR A 104 12.42 -2.88 -15.17
N THR A 105 12.85 -3.58 -14.13
CA THR A 105 13.70 -3.06 -13.06
C THR A 105 14.84 -4.02 -12.73
N LYS A 106 15.92 -3.48 -12.17
CA LYS A 106 16.98 -4.25 -11.52
C LYS A 106 17.27 -3.61 -10.17
N LEU A 107 17.43 -4.40 -9.11
CA LEU A 107 17.70 -3.89 -7.77
C LEU A 107 19.00 -4.51 -7.25
N ALA A 108 20.04 -3.69 -7.17
CA ALA A 108 21.31 -4.07 -6.57
C ALA A 108 21.28 -3.76 -5.07
N VAL A 109 21.58 -4.77 -4.25
CA VAL A 109 21.52 -4.68 -2.79
C VAL A 109 22.84 -5.12 -2.17
N SER A 110 23.43 -4.25 -1.36
CA SER A 110 24.65 -4.50 -0.59
C SER A 110 24.47 -4.10 0.87
N SER A 111 25.45 -4.46 1.71
CA SER A 111 25.53 -4.02 3.11
C SER A 111 26.80 -3.22 3.37
N TYR A 112 26.75 -2.40 4.42
CA TYR A 112 27.89 -1.68 4.95
C TYR A 112 27.82 -1.65 6.49
N GLY A 113 28.97 -1.51 7.16
CA GLY A 113 29.05 -1.60 8.62
C GLY A 113 28.90 -3.03 9.16
N GLU A 114 29.03 -3.14 10.48
CA GLU A 114 28.98 -4.39 11.25
C GLU A 114 28.12 -4.15 12.53
N ASP A 115 27.69 -5.23 13.19
CA ASP A 115 26.89 -5.22 14.43
C ASP A 115 25.68 -4.26 14.42
N ASP A 116 25.63 -3.26 15.32
CA ASP A 116 24.51 -2.30 15.43
C ASP A 116 24.60 -1.14 14.42
N LEU A 117 25.75 -1.00 13.75
CA LEU A 117 26.00 -0.05 12.67
C LEU A 117 25.77 -0.65 11.27
N VAL A 118 25.33 -1.92 11.18
CA VAL A 118 25.04 -2.57 9.91
C VAL A 118 23.87 -1.89 9.18
N SER A 119 24.05 -1.62 7.90
CA SER A 119 23.07 -0.97 7.04
C SER A 119 22.90 -1.69 5.70
N LEU A 120 21.71 -1.57 5.13
CA LEU A 120 21.32 -2.03 3.80
C LEU A 120 21.37 -0.85 2.84
N ILE A 121 22.15 -0.99 1.77
CA ILE A 121 22.27 -0.03 0.68
C ILE A 121 21.62 -0.63 -0.56
N GLN A 122 20.74 0.14 -1.21
CA GLN A 122 19.87 -0.35 -2.27
C GLN A 122 19.81 0.64 -3.44
N THR A 123 20.23 0.18 -4.62
CA THR A 123 20.16 0.96 -5.86
C THR A 123 19.20 0.30 -6.83
N LEU A 124 18.12 0.99 -7.16
CA LEU A 124 17.11 0.57 -8.11
C LEU A 124 17.42 1.18 -9.48
N TYR A 125 17.55 0.34 -10.49
CA TYR A 125 17.70 0.72 -11.89
C TYR A 125 16.36 0.50 -12.59
N ILE A 126 15.89 1.53 -13.31
CA ILE A 126 14.59 1.58 -13.97
C ILE A 126 14.84 1.62 -15.48
N GLN A 127 14.36 0.63 -16.24
CA GLN A 127 14.47 0.62 -17.70
C GLN A 127 13.64 1.79 -18.26
N GLN A 128 14.26 2.65 -19.06
CA GLN A 128 13.55 3.77 -19.71
C GLN A 128 12.89 3.30 -21.02
N PRO A 129 11.77 3.93 -21.45
CA PRO A 129 11.23 3.72 -22.79
C PRO A 129 12.24 4.18 -23.86
N PRO A 130 12.24 3.57 -25.07
CA PRO A 130 13.17 3.93 -26.13
C PRO A 130 12.94 5.37 -26.61
N SER A 131 14.01 6.14 -26.72
CA SER A 131 13.96 7.57 -27.08
C SER A 131 13.38 7.80 -28.47
N SER A 132 12.48 8.78 -28.57
CA SER A 132 11.77 9.17 -29.80
C SER A 132 12.66 9.83 -30.86
N SER A 133 13.93 10.05 -30.53
CA SER A 133 14.97 10.73 -31.32
C SER A 133 16.00 9.79 -31.97
N SER A 134 15.90 8.47 -31.74
CA SER A 134 16.88 7.47 -32.22
C SER A 134 16.52 6.90 -33.61
N ASP A 135 17.02 7.56 -34.66
CA ASP A 135 16.80 7.21 -36.09
C ASP A 135 17.50 5.90 -36.55
N SER A 136 18.32 5.25 -35.72
CA SER A 136 18.92 3.94 -35.99
C SER A 136 18.38 2.85 -35.06
N GLU A 137 17.97 1.71 -35.62
CA GLU A 137 17.48 0.56 -34.83
C GLU A 137 18.61 -0.32 -34.27
N GLU A 138 19.83 -0.24 -34.83
CA GLU A 138 20.96 -1.13 -34.50
C GLU A 138 21.79 -0.67 -33.28
N ASP A 139 21.75 0.61 -32.91
CA ASP A 139 22.58 1.23 -31.84
C ASP A 139 21.78 1.62 -30.58
N ARG A 140 20.55 1.08 -30.38
CA ARG A 140 19.76 1.36 -29.17
C ARG A 140 20.29 0.60 -27.96
N GLU A 141 21.37 1.11 -27.35
CA GLU A 141 21.74 0.73 -25.98
C GLU A 141 20.56 0.99 -25.03
N GLN A 142 20.24 0.01 -24.17
CA GLN A 142 19.10 0.11 -23.28
C GLN A 142 19.43 1.04 -22.11
N GLU A 143 18.80 2.20 -22.05
CA GLU A 143 18.99 3.18 -20.97
C GLU A 143 18.34 2.74 -19.65
N TRP A 144 18.98 3.10 -18.53
CA TRP A 144 18.53 2.80 -17.17
C TRP A 144 18.71 4.01 -16.26
N ALA A 145 17.61 4.53 -15.71
CA ALA A 145 17.65 5.57 -14.69
C ALA A 145 18.01 4.97 -13.32
N GLU A 146 18.95 5.59 -12.60
CA GLU A 146 19.38 5.14 -11.26
C GLU A 146 18.62 5.88 -10.14
N TYR A 147 17.94 5.14 -9.27
CA TYR A 147 17.33 5.63 -8.05
C TYR A 147 17.96 4.99 -6.81
N LYS A 148 18.60 5.82 -5.96
CA LYS A 148 19.15 5.40 -4.67
C LYS A 148 18.03 5.38 -3.63
N ILE A 149 17.64 4.18 -3.20
CA ILE A 149 16.67 4.01 -2.12
C ILE A 149 17.32 4.49 -0.80
N LYS A 150 16.51 5.04 0.11
CA LYS A 150 16.99 5.46 1.44
C LYS A 150 17.63 4.26 2.15
N GLU A 151 18.84 4.46 2.66
CA GLU A 151 19.55 3.51 3.52
C GLU A 151 18.63 2.96 4.62
N THR A 152 18.67 1.65 4.82
CA THR A 152 17.89 0.98 5.87
C THR A 152 18.82 0.40 6.92
N ASN A 153 18.74 0.89 8.16
CA ASN A 153 19.60 0.54 9.29
C ASN A 153 18.81 0.43 10.59
N MET A 154 19.46 0.05 11.70
CA MET A 154 18.83 -0.14 13.03
C MET A 154 17.90 1.00 13.47
N PHE A 155 18.21 2.25 13.12
CA PHE A 155 17.36 3.39 13.45
C PHE A 155 16.14 3.51 12.53
N THR A 156 16.30 3.33 11.22
CA THR A 156 15.18 3.49 10.27
C THR A 156 14.15 2.37 10.40
N VAL A 157 14.61 1.12 10.59
CA VAL A 157 13.73 -0.05 10.66
C VAL A 157 12.74 0.06 11.82
N ASP A 158 13.20 0.55 12.97
CA ASP A 158 12.39 0.73 14.16
C ASP A 158 11.57 2.04 14.10
N LYS A 159 12.23 3.19 13.86
CA LYS A 159 11.58 4.51 14.02
C LYS A 159 10.74 4.95 12.82
N TYR A 160 11.09 4.54 11.60
CA TYR A 160 10.42 5.02 10.39
C TYR A 160 9.62 3.94 9.66
N GLN A 161 10.15 2.73 9.58
CA GLN A 161 9.53 1.62 8.83
C GLN A 161 8.61 0.74 9.70
N GLN A 162 8.68 0.83 11.04
CA GLN A 162 7.96 -0.04 11.99
C GLN A 162 8.07 -1.53 11.60
N ILE A 163 9.28 -1.98 11.28
CA ILE A 163 9.54 -3.24 10.57
C ILE A 163 8.85 -4.46 11.22
N ASN A 164 8.47 -5.44 10.40
CA ASN A 164 8.27 -6.82 10.82
C ASN A 164 9.06 -7.77 9.93
N ILE A 165 9.82 -8.70 10.52
CA ILE A 165 10.56 -9.74 9.81
C ILE A 165 10.16 -11.12 10.36
N PHE A 166 9.97 -12.06 9.44
CA PHE A 166 9.75 -13.48 9.67
C PHE A 166 10.93 -14.24 9.05
N PRO A 167 12.05 -14.44 9.78
CA PRO A 167 13.29 -14.91 9.18
C PRO A 167 13.26 -16.36 8.69
N ASN A 168 12.50 -17.23 9.36
CA ASN A 168 12.40 -18.64 8.97
C ASN A 168 11.42 -18.81 7.81
N GLU A 169 10.40 -17.96 7.80
CA GLU A 169 9.26 -17.93 6.89
C GLU A 169 9.56 -17.08 5.64
N LYS A 170 10.69 -16.36 5.63
CA LYS A 170 11.13 -15.44 4.57
C LYS A 170 10.06 -14.42 4.14
N ALA A 171 9.48 -13.72 5.10
CA ALA A 171 8.51 -12.65 4.86
C ALA A 171 8.86 -11.38 5.64
N PHE A 172 8.50 -10.20 5.13
CA PHE A 172 8.64 -8.93 5.85
C PHE A 172 7.60 -7.88 5.47
N ALA A 173 7.35 -6.91 6.37
CA ALA A 173 6.50 -5.75 6.10
C ALA A 173 7.19 -4.44 6.54
N LEU A 174 7.06 -3.39 5.72
CA LEU A 174 7.67 -2.08 5.93
C LEU A 174 6.65 -0.95 5.69
N ARG A 175 6.75 0.12 6.47
CA ARG A 175 6.10 1.42 6.19
C ARG A 175 7.06 2.32 5.41
N TYR A 176 6.55 3.04 4.42
CA TYR A 176 7.24 4.19 3.84
C TYR A 176 6.57 5.50 4.27
N GLN A 177 7.37 6.57 4.34
CA GLN A 177 6.89 7.93 4.68
C GLN A 177 6.25 8.64 3.47
N THR A 178 6.65 8.27 2.25
CA THR A 178 6.20 8.87 0.98
C THR A 178 6.28 7.81 -0.12
N ALA A 179 5.51 7.98 -1.19
CA ALA A 179 5.55 7.12 -2.38
C ALA A 179 6.62 7.54 -3.42
N GLY A 180 7.54 8.47 -3.09
CA GLY A 180 8.40 9.13 -4.08
C GLY A 180 9.36 8.21 -4.87
N MET A 181 9.78 7.07 -4.30
CA MET A 181 10.50 6.03 -5.03
C MET A 181 9.63 5.46 -6.17
N LEU A 182 8.37 5.16 -5.86
CA LEU A 182 7.39 4.56 -6.75
C LEU A 182 6.92 5.57 -7.81
N GLU A 183 6.80 6.85 -7.44
CA GLU A 183 6.62 7.96 -8.39
C GLU A 183 7.78 8.04 -9.39
N THR A 184 9.03 7.84 -8.93
CA THR A 184 10.21 7.88 -9.80
C THR A 184 10.25 6.68 -10.76
N VAL A 185 9.87 5.48 -10.31
CA VAL A 185 9.74 4.30 -11.18
C VAL A 185 8.71 4.56 -12.28
N LEU A 186 7.55 5.13 -11.94
CA LEU A 186 6.52 5.47 -12.92
C LEU A 186 6.97 6.54 -13.92
N ARG A 187 7.59 7.63 -13.44
CA ARG A 187 8.10 8.70 -14.31
C ARG A 187 9.18 8.20 -15.27
N GLN A 188 10.23 7.59 -14.75
CA GLN A 188 11.36 7.15 -15.57
C GLN A 188 11.02 5.94 -16.45
N GLY A 189 10.18 5.03 -15.97
CA GLY A 189 9.79 3.82 -16.72
C GLY A 189 8.69 4.00 -17.77
N VAL A 190 7.86 5.05 -17.66
CA VAL A 190 6.73 5.29 -18.59
C VAL A 190 6.93 6.54 -19.45
N LEU A 191 7.61 7.57 -18.95
CA LEU A 191 7.89 8.82 -19.69
C LEU A 191 9.35 8.90 -20.16
N GLY A 192 10.31 8.41 -19.36
CA GLY A 192 11.73 8.48 -19.70
C GLY A 192 12.22 9.92 -19.89
N GLU A 193 12.82 10.20 -21.05
CA GLU A 193 13.26 11.56 -21.44
C GLU A 193 12.10 12.54 -21.64
N ASP A 194 10.88 12.06 -21.96
CA ASP A 194 9.71 12.92 -22.22
C ASP A 194 9.07 13.48 -20.92
N ASP A 195 9.60 13.18 -19.72
CA ASP A 195 9.13 13.80 -18.46
C ASP A 195 9.58 15.26 -18.33
N ILE A 196 8.76 16.16 -18.88
CA ILE A 196 8.87 17.62 -18.73
C ILE A 196 8.65 18.14 -17.28
N GLY A 197 8.51 17.25 -16.29
CA GLY A 197 8.38 17.60 -14.87
C GLY A 197 6.99 18.10 -14.47
N GLU A 198 5.95 17.82 -15.28
CA GLU A 198 4.57 18.16 -14.94
C GLU A 198 4.12 17.46 -13.64
N GLU A 199 3.29 18.15 -12.85
CA GLU A 199 2.73 17.60 -11.61
C GLU A 199 1.73 16.46 -11.88
N PHE A 200 0.99 16.56 -12.99
CA PHE A 200 -0.02 15.59 -13.41
C PHE A 200 0.15 15.28 -14.91
N PRO A 201 1.20 14.51 -15.29
CA PRO A 201 1.44 14.15 -16.68
C PRO A 201 0.24 13.38 -17.27
N LYS A 202 -0.08 13.66 -18.53
CA LYS A 202 -1.23 13.04 -19.20
C LYS A 202 -1.06 11.53 -19.29
N ASN A 203 -2.17 10.81 -19.08
CA ASN A 203 -2.27 9.35 -19.17
C ASN A 203 -1.43 8.55 -18.15
N LEU A 204 -0.69 9.18 -17.23
CA LEU A 204 0.08 8.50 -16.18
C LEU A 204 -0.50 8.78 -14.79
N LYS A 205 -1.00 7.74 -14.12
CA LYS A 205 -1.53 7.83 -12.75
C LYS A 205 -0.37 7.80 -11.75
N LEU A 206 0.06 8.96 -11.28
CA LEU A 206 1.06 9.09 -10.20
C LEU A 206 0.40 8.94 -8.80
N PRO A 207 1.18 8.50 -7.79
CA PRO A 207 0.71 8.47 -6.40
C PRO A 207 0.56 9.87 -5.81
N SER A 208 -0.30 9.99 -4.82
CA SER A 208 -0.52 11.23 -4.08
C SER A 208 0.75 11.68 -3.35
N ARG A 209 1.09 12.98 -3.44
CA ARG A 209 2.28 13.58 -2.79
C ARG A 209 2.35 13.40 -1.27
N ARG A 210 1.21 13.17 -0.62
CA ARG A 210 1.06 12.95 0.83
C ARG A 210 0.04 11.82 1.07
N PRO A 211 0.41 10.57 0.78
CA PRO A 211 -0.49 9.42 0.95
C PRO A 211 -0.74 9.19 2.45
N ALA A 212 -1.93 8.72 2.83
CA ALA A 212 -2.21 8.38 4.22
C ALA A 212 -1.38 7.16 4.68
N ILE A 213 -1.26 6.15 3.81
CA ILE A 213 -0.47 4.94 4.04
C ILE A 213 0.29 4.58 2.76
N VAL A 214 1.58 4.23 2.94
CA VAL A 214 2.35 3.42 1.99
C VAL A 214 2.89 2.23 2.77
N CYS A 215 2.36 1.05 2.49
CA CYS A 215 2.75 -0.19 3.15
C CYS A 215 3.31 -1.16 2.11
N GLU A 216 4.53 -1.64 2.33
CA GLU A 216 5.12 -2.77 1.61
C GLU A 216 4.90 -4.06 2.41
N THR A 217 4.57 -5.13 1.69
CA THR A 217 4.48 -6.50 2.18
C THR A 217 5.23 -7.42 1.20
N CYS A 218 6.25 -8.11 1.69
CA CYS A 218 7.11 -8.97 0.89
C CYS A 218 6.93 -10.44 1.28
N LEU A 219 6.67 -11.28 0.27
CA LEU A 219 6.67 -12.74 0.36
C LEU A 219 7.74 -13.29 -0.59
N PHE A 220 8.66 -14.12 -0.08
CA PHE A 220 9.61 -14.87 -0.90
C PHE A 220 9.00 -16.20 -1.32
N SER A 221 9.32 -16.68 -2.51
CA SER A 221 8.81 -17.95 -3.00
C SER A 221 9.32 -19.14 -2.18
N LEU A 222 8.47 -20.15 -2.08
CA LEU A 222 8.74 -21.44 -1.47
C LEU A 222 9.45 -22.42 -2.42
N GLU A 223 9.56 -22.07 -3.71
CA GLU A 223 10.05 -22.95 -4.79
C GLU A 223 11.24 -22.36 -5.57
N LYS A 224 11.44 -21.04 -5.58
CA LYS A 224 12.57 -20.35 -6.25
C LYS A 224 13.15 -19.24 -5.37
N ASP A 225 14.36 -18.75 -5.68
CA ASP A 225 14.91 -17.52 -5.04
C ASP A 225 14.35 -16.26 -5.72
N MET A 226 13.03 -16.13 -5.65
CA MET A 226 12.25 -15.00 -6.15
C MET A 226 11.35 -14.47 -5.03
N ARG A 227 10.80 -13.27 -5.22
CA ARG A 227 9.89 -12.63 -4.25
C ARG A 227 8.91 -11.70 -4.94
N ALA A 228 7.76 -11.51 -4.29
CA ALA A 228 6.78 -10.48 -4.62
C ALA A 228 6.76 -9.42 -3.50
N ARG A 229 7.04 -8.16 -3.86
CA ARG A 229 6.96 -7.00 -2.96
C ARG A 229 5.74 -6.18 -3.34
N ALA A 230 4.65 -6.36 -2.59
CA ALA A 230 3.37 -5.72 -2.84
C ALA A 230 3.20 -4.44 -2.02
N PHE A 231 2.69 -3.39 -2.65
CA PHE A 231 2.50 -2.07 -2.06
C PHE A 231 1.03 -1.63 -2.09
N HIS A 232 0.46 -1.34 -0.92
CA HIS A 232 -0.79 -0.58 -0.79
C HIS A 232 -0.47 0.92 -0.74
N ILE A 233 -1.04 1.69 -1.67
CA ILE A 233 -0.94 3.17 -1.69
C ILE A 233 -2.33 3.76 -1.44
N MET A 234 -2.48 4.48 -0.32
CA MET A 234 -3.72 5.15 0.04
C MET A 234 -3.62 6.66 -0.13
N ASP A 235 -4.65 7.26 -0.70
CA ASP A 235 -4.78 8.71 -0.89
C ASP A 235 -4.77 9.48 0.46
N PRO A 236 -4.76 10.82 0.46
CA PRO A 236 -4.78 11.61 1.70
C PRO A 236 -6.04 11.45 2.56
N LYS A 237 -7.06 10.70 2.11
CA LYS A 237 -8.29 10.38 2.84
C LYS A 237 -8.33 8.92 3.31
N GLY A 238 -7.33 8.10 3.01
CA GLY A 238 -7.32 6.69 3.39
C GLY A 238 -8.13 5.77 2.47
N ILE A 239 -8.40 6.19 1.23
CA ILE A 239 -8.94 5.33 0.17
C ILE A 239 -7.76 4.76 -0.63
N ILE A 240 -7.81 3.48 -1.04
CA ILE A 240 -6.80 2.90 -1.94
C ILE A 240 -6.81 3.64 -3.30
N GLU A 241 -5.65 4.11 -3.78
CA GLU A 241 -5.54 4.87 -5.05
C GLU A 241 -4.70 4.17 -6.13
N MET A 242 -3.92 3.17 -5.76
CA MET A 242 -3.23 2.23 -6.65
C MET A 242 -2.65 1.07 -5.85
N ILE A 243 -2.39 -0.04 -6.55
CA ILE A 243 -1.71 -1.22 -6.04
C ILE A 243 -0.45 -1.41 -6.90
N LEU A 244 0.71 -1.59 -6.29
CA LEU A 244 1.97 -1.77 -7.02
C LEU A 244 2.65 -3.08 -6.61
N ILE A 245 3.17 -3.84 -7.57
CA ILE A 245 3.89 -5.10 -7.33
C ILE A 245 5.29 -4.99 -7.94
N PHE A 246 6.34 -5.30 -7.20
CA PHE A 246 7.59 -5.77 -7.79
C PHE A 246 7.62 -7.30 -7.73
N LEU A 247 7.82 -7.95 -8.87
CA LEU A 247 8.13 -9.39 -8.94
C LEU A 247 9.60 -9.51 -9.32
N GLU A 248 10.41 -10.13 -8.46
CA GLU A 248 11.88 -10.07 -8.53
C GLU A 248 12.50 -11.46 -8.35
N GLU A 249 13.48 -11.82 -9.19
CA GLU A 249 14.27 -13.06 -9.08
C GLU A 249 15.77 -12.73 -8.87
N ARG A 250 16.44 -13.45 -7.95
CA ARG A 250 17.85 -13.20 -7.59
C ARG A 250 18.80 -14.01 -8.47
N GLY A 251 19.86 -13.38 -8.97
CA GLY A 251 20.99 -14.08 -9.58
C GLY A 251 20.72 -14.83 -10.89
N GLY A 252 19.56 -14.63 -11.54
CA GLY A 252 19.23 -15.23 -12.83
C GLY A 252 20.24 -14.87 -13.93
N GLY A 253 20.85 -15.88 -14.54
CA GLY A 253 21.86 -15.71 -15.60
C GLY A 253 21.30 -15.30 -16.97
N VAL A 254 19.99 -15.03 -17.06
CA VAL A 254 19.28 -14.58 -18.26
C VAL A 254 18.47 -13.34 -17.89
N LEU A 255 18.60 -12.26 -18.66
CA LEU A 255 18.03 -10.94 -18.34
C LEU A 255 16.51 -10.82 -18.61
N ILE A 256 15.77 -11.92 -18.57
CA ILE A 256 14.31 -11.93 -18.70
C ILE A 256 13.72 -11.65 -17.31
N ALA A 257 13.04 -10.52 -17.16
CA ALA A 257 12.28 -10.23 -15.94
C ALA A 257 11.03 -11.13 -15.83
N PRO A 258 10.62 -11.53 -14.62
CA PRO A 258 9.47 -12.41 -14.42
C PRO A 258 8.15 -11.69 -14.76
N SER A 259 7.52 -12.10 -15.86
CA SER A 259 6.27 -11.55 -16.38
C SER A 259 5.03 -12.05 -15.63
N LEU A 260 4.12 -11.15 -15.23
CA LEU A 260 2.76 -11.51 -14.79
C LEU A 260 1.89 -11.96 -15.98
N ASN A 261 2.28 -11.57 -17.19
CA ASN A 261 1.66 -11.96 -18.46
C ASN A 261 1.96 -13.42 -18.83
N ASP A 262 1.10 -14.35 -18.42
CA ASP A 262 1.08 -15.74 -18.91
C ASP A 262 -0.28 -16.11 -19.55
N SER A 263 -0.58 -15.40 -20.65
CA SER A 263 -1.47 -15.75 -21.79
C SER A 263 -2.91 -16.27 -21.56
N LYS A 264 -3.40 -16.39 -20.32
CA LYS A 264 -4.74 -16.92 -19.97
C LYS A 264 -5.65 -15.87 -19.33
N ASP A 265 -5.60 -14.65 -19.84
CA ASP A 265 -6.24 -13.44 -19.30
C ASP A 265 -7.75 -13.36 -19.55
N ASN A 266 -8.44 -14.48 -19.33
CA ASN A 266 -9.90 -14.61 -19.31
C ASN A 266 -10.32 -15.69 -18.28
N THR A 267 -9.48 -15.91 -17.27
CA THR A 267 -9.72 -16.87 -16.18
C THR A 267 -10.16 -16.09 -14.95
N ASN A 268 -11.36 -16.37 -14.43
CA ASN A 268 -11.89 -15.66 -13.26
C ASN A 268 -10.93 -15.78 -12.05
N ARG A 269 -10.35 -14.64 -11.64
CA ARG A 269 -9.25 -14.56 -10.69
C ARG A 269 -9.58 -15.04 -9.28
N ILE A 270 -10.87 -15.14 -8.89
CA ILE A 270 -11.25 -15.69 -7.57
C ILE A 270 -11.08 -17.21 -7.52
N MET A 271 -11.23 -17.91 -8.65
CA MET A 271 -11.37 -19.37 -8.70
C MET A 271 -10.20 -20.17 -8.10
N PRO A 272 -8.93 -19.75 -8.22
CA PRO A 272 -7.83 -20.42 -7.53
C PRO A 272 -7.97 -20.37 -5.99
N HIS A 273 -8.52 -19.27 -5.47
CA HIS A 273 -8.71 -19.02 -4.03
C HIS A 273 -9.96 -19.67 -3.43
N ILE A 274 -11.01 -19.93 -4.25
CA ILE A 274 -12.25 -20.60 -3.82
C ILE A 274 -11.97 -21.99 -3.23
N GLY A 275 -12.68 -22.35 -2.16
CA GLY A 275 -12.57 -23.62 -1.43
C GLY A 275 -11.97 -23.45 -0.04
N ARG A 276 -11.63 -24.58 0.59
CA ARG A 276 -11.16 -24.63 1.98
C ARG A 276 -9.64 -24.80 2.06
N TRP A 277 -9.04 -24.06 2.97
CA TRP A 277 -7.62 -23.97 3.24
C TRP A 277 -7.36 -24.31 4.71
N LYS A 278 -6.25 -24.98 5.00
CA LYS A 278 -5.75 -25.23 6.35
C LYS A 278 -4.26 -24.89 6.41
N GLY A 279 -3.84 -24.27 7.51
CA GLY A 279 -2.46 -23.82 7.65
C GLY A 279 -2.06 -23.51 9.07
N GLN A 280 -1.00 -22.73 9.19
CA GLN A 280 -0.56 -22.12 10.44
C GLN A 280 -0.27 -20.64 10.23
N SER A 281 -0.41 -19.86 11.30
CA SER A 281 -0.04 -18.46 11.33
C SER A 281 0.89 -18.13 12.51
N VAL A 282 1.73 -17.11 12.29
CA VAL A 282 2.66 -16.56 13.29
C VAL A 282 2.45 -15.06 13.33
N THR A 283 2.09 -14.52 14.49
CA THR A 283 1.88 -13.07 14.71
C THR A 283 3.06 -12.50 15.48
N LYS A 284 3.68 -11.45 14.92
CA LYS A 284 4.80 -10.73 15.53
C LYS A 284 4.47 -9.26 15.74
N ARG A 285 4.91 -8.69 16.88
CA ARG A 285 4.82 -7.25 17.16
C ARG A 285 5.69 -6.46 16.18
N SER A 286 5.24 -5.28 15.77
CA SER A 286 6.04 -4.34 14.97
C SER A 286 7.23 -3.77 15.76
N GLY A 287 8.30 -3.42 15.05
CA GLY A 287 9.59 -3.03 15.61
C GLY A 287 10.63 -4.13 15.46
N ILE A 288 11.91 -3.78 15.45
CA ILE A 288 13.01 -4.67 15.03
C ILE A 288 13.14 -5.94 15.88
N TYR A 289 12.85 -5.85 17.18
CA TYR A 289 12.83 -6.99 18.10
C TYR A 289 11.80 -8.08 17.70
N GLY A 290 10.74 -7.72 16.96
CA GLY A 290 9.89 -8.67 16.25
C GLY A 290 9.23 -9.77 17.11
N ALA A 291 8.96 -9.49 18.39
CA ALA A 291 8.49 -10.47 19.36
C ALA A 291 7.24 -11.23 18.88
N THR A 292 7.29 -12.57 18.90
CA THR A 292 6.11 -13.42 18.64
C THR A 292 5.07 -13.20 19.73
N ILE A 293 3.89 -12.74 19.33
CA ILE A 293 2.73 -12.50 20.21
C ILE A 293 1.89 -13.77 20.31
N ALA A 294 1.66 -14.44 19.18
CA ALA A 294 0.82 -15.62 19.08
C ALA A 294 1.23 -16.48 17.88
N GLU A 295 0.95 -17.77 17.99
CA GLU A 295 0.88 -18.70 16.86
C GLU A 295 -0.50 -19.36 16.87
N ALA A 296 -1.02 -19.74 15.70
CA ALA A 296 -2.29 -20.45 15.59
C ALA A 296 -2.28 -21.49 14.47
N ASP A 297 -3.07 -22.56 14.64
CA ASP A 297 -3.53 -23.36 13.52
C ASP A 297 -4.73 -22.64 12.87
N THR A 298 -4.73 -22.52 11.54
CA THR A 298 -5.75 -21.78 10.80
C THR A 298 -6.57 -22.66 9.87
N VAL A 299 -7.84 -22.32 9.69
CA VAL A 299 -8.70 -22.85 8.63
C VAL A 299 -9.42 -21.67 8.00
N ALA A 300 -9.38 -21.55 6.68
CA ALA A 300 -10.10 -20.51 5.95
C ALA A 300 -10.92 -21.13 4.81
N SER A 301 -12.23 -20.89 4.76
CA SER A 301 -13.07 -21.21 3.60
C SER A 301 -13.39 -19.93 2.82
N LEU A 302 -13.57 -20.08 1.52
CA LEU A 302 -13.98 -19.01 0.61
C LEU A 302 -14.89 -19.62 -0.46
N GLU A 303 -16.20 -19.49 -0.31
CA GLU A 303 -17.20 -20.26 -1.04
C GLU A 303 -18.34 -19.35 -1.52
N PHE A 304 -19.04 -19.73 -2.60
CA PHE A 304 -20.24 -19.02 -3.05
C PHE A 304 -21.50 -19.67 -2.50
N ASP A 305 -22.46 -18.86 -2.05
CA ASP A 305 -23.78 -19.34 -1.62
C ASP A 305 -24.73 -19.57 -2.82
N ASP A 306 -25.91 -20.15 -2.56
CA ASP A 306 -26.94 -20.44 -3.57
C ASP A 306 -27.46 -19.19 -4.32
N LYS A 307 -27.11 -17.97 -3.85
CA LYS A 307 -27.49 -16.68 -4.46
C LYS A 307 -26.31 -16.01 -5.19
N GLY A 308 -25.12 -16.61 -5.17
CA GLY A 308 -23.89 -16.03 -5.72
C GLY A 308 -23.19 -15.00 -4.83
N GLN A 309 -23.55 -14.91 -3.54
CA GLN A 309 -22.79 -14.12 -2.57
C GLN A 309 -21.53 -14.90 -2.16
N LEU A 310 -20.41 -14.19 -1.95
CA LEU A 310 -19.18 -14.80 -1.48
C LEU A 310 -19.16 -14.83 0.05
N ILE A 311 -19.02 -16.03 0.63
CA ILE A 311 -18.85 -16.24 2.06
C ILE A 311 -17.38 -16.55 2.32
N GLN A 312 -16.75 -15.77 3.21
CA GLN A 312 -15.43 -16.07 3.76
C GLN A 312 -15.58 -16.41 5.24
N GLU A 313 -15.04 -17.55 5.67
CA GLU A 313 -14.92 -17.89 7.10
C GLU A 313 -13.45 -18.14 7.43
N ILE A 314 -12.97 -17.58 8.54
CA ILE A 314 -11.61 -17.77 9.05
C ILE A 314 -11.68 -18.22 10.51
N SER A 315 -11.27 -19.45 10.77
CA SER A 315 -11.01 -20.01 12.10
C SER A 315 -9.53 -19.89 12.44
N SER A 316 -9.22 -19.51 13.68
CA SER A 316 -7.87 -19.42 14.21
C SER A 316 -7.84 -19.96 15.65
N THR A 317 -7.21 -21.12 15.84
CA THR A 317 -7.04 -21.77 17.16
C THR A 317 -5.62 -21.51 17.66
N ALA A 318 -5.48 -20.71 18.71
CA ALA A 318 -4.18 -20.22 19.19
C ALA A 318 -3.41 -21.31 19.96
N LYS A 319 -2.18 -21.62 19.51
CA LYS A 319 -1.33 -22.68 20.08
C LYS A 319 -1.12 -22.45 21.58
N ASN A 320 -1.09 -23.55 22.34
CA ASN A 320 -0.98 -23.57 23.81
C ASN A 320 -2.17 -22.95 24.57
N THR A 321 -3.32 -22.73 23.90
CA THR A 321 -4.57 -22.31 24.53
C THR A 321 -5.76 -23.03 23.89
N ASP A 322 -6.89 -23.15 24.59
CA ASP A 322 -8.15 -23.65 24.00
C ASP A 322 -8.94 -22.53 23.27
N ILE A 323 -8.33 -21.37 23.00
CA ILE A 323 -8.99 -20.22 22.41
C ILE A 323 -9.04 -20.39 20.88
N THR A 324 -10.26 -20.50 20.35
CA THR A 324 -10.54 -20.43 18.91
C THR A 324 -11.38 -19.20 18.61
N THR A 325 -10.91 -18.35 17.71
CA THR A 325 -11.71 -17.26 17.12
C THR A 325 -12.22 -17.70 15.76
N ASN A 326 -13.47 -17.36 15.45
CA ASN A 326 -14.07 -17.54 14.13
C ASN A 326 -14.58 -16.18 13.64
N VAL A 327 -14.26 -15.84 12.41
CA VAL A 327 -14.72 -14.61 11.74
C VAL A 327 -15.39 -15.02 10.44
N GLN A 328 -16.65 -14.63 10.25
CA GLN A 328 -17.37 -14.83 8.99
C GLN A 328 -17.68 -13.47 8.37
N TRP A 329 -17.40 -13.32 7.08
CA TRP A 329 -17.78 -12.17 6.26
C TRP A 329 -18.60 -12.64 5.05
N ILE A 330 -19.54 -11.79 4.65
CA ILE A 330 -20.31 -11.94 3.41
C ILE A 330 -19.95 -10.75 2.52
N GLY A 331 -19.82 -11.01 1.23
CA GLY A 331 -19.49 -9.99 0.23
C GLY A 331 -19.98 -10.32 -1.17
N THR A 332 -19.79 -9.36 -2.06
CA THR A 332 -20.13 -9.47 -3.49
C THR A 332 -18.90 -9.22 -4.33
N ILE A 333 -18.73 -9.99 -5.41
CA ILE A 333 -17.69 -9.76 -6.41
C ILE A 333 -18.23 -8.89 -7.56
N SER A 334 -17.47 -7.88 -7.95
CA SER A 334 -17.62 -7.13 -9.20
C SER A 334 -16.28 -7.18 -9.92
N ASP A 335 -16.25 -7.80 -11.10
CA ASP A 335 -15.04 -8.00 -11.90
C ASP A 335 -13.91 -8.64 -11.07
N ASN A 336 -12.85 -7.91 -10.75
CA ASN A 336 -11.73 -8.39 -9.93
C ASN A 336 -11.80 -7.96 -8.45
N VAL A 337 -12.83 -7.22 -8.01
CA VAL A 337 -12.94 -6.71 -6.64
C VAL A 337 -14.04 -7.43 -5.87
N VAL A 338 -13.68 -7.98 -4.72
CA VAL A 338 -14.65 -8.44 -3.72
C VAL A 338 -14.84 -7.34 -2.68
N THR A 339 -16.08 -6.94 -2.41
CA THR A 339 -16.44 -6.00 -1.35
C THR A 339 -17.28 -6.72 -0.30
N TYR A 340 -16.88 -6.63 0.97
CA TYR A 340 -17.56 -7.25 2.11
C TYR A 340 -18.39 -6.23 2.90
N ASP A 341 -19.52 -6.68 3.46
CA ASP A 341 -20.47 -5.84 4.21
C ASP A 341 -19.84 -5.08 5.40
N GLY A 342 -18.71 -5.59 5.92
CA GLY A 342 -17.93 -4.96 6.99
C GLY A 342 -17.12 -3.70 6.56
N GLY A 343 -17.09 -3.35 5.26
CA GLY A 343 -16.27 -2.26 4.74
C GLY A 343 -14.81 -2.64 4.47
N PHE A 344 -14.57 -3.92 4.18
CA PHE A 344 -13.28 -4.45 3.69
C PHE A 344 -13.43 -4.85 2.23
N GLN A 345 -12.36 -4.73 1.45
CA GLN A 345 -12.31 -5.14 0.05
C GLN A 345 -11.05 -5.94 -0.26
N MET A 346 -11.12 -6.77 -1.29
CA MET A 346 -10.03 -7.60 -1.79
C MET A 346 -9.97 -7.47 -3.32
N THR A 347 -8.85 -6.93 -3.83
CA THR A 347 -8.58 -6.77 -5.27
C THR A 347 -7.74 -7.94 -5.77
N LEU A 348 -8.24 -8.66 -6.77
CA LEU A 348 -7.68 -9.88 -7.33
C LEU A 348 -6.75 -9.56 -8.52
N LEU A 349 -5.51 -10.03 -8.43
CA LEU A 349 -4.44 -9.73 -9.39
C LEU A 349 -4.05 -10.99 -10.21
N PRO A 350 -3.24 -10.83 -11.27
CA PRO A 350 -2.61 -11.95 -11.97
C PRO A 350 -1.75 -12.85 -11.05
N GLN A 351 -1.36 -14.02 -11.57
CA GLN A 351 -0.56 -15.04 -10.85
C GLN A 351 -1.07 -15.41 -9.44
N GLY A 352 -2.39 -15.42 -9.22
CA GLY A 352 -2.98 -15.85 -7.94
C GLY A 352 -2.58 -14.94 -6.77
N MET A 353 -2.34 -13.67 -7.04
CA MET A 353 -2.14 -12.65 -6.01
C MET A 353 -3.46 -11.97 -5.66
N TYR A 354 -3.61 -11.52 -4.42
CA TYR A 354 -4.61 -10.50 -4.07
C TYR A 354 -4.10 -9.57 -2.98
N LEU A 355 -4.64 -8.34 -2.96
CA LEU A 355 -4.44 -7.39 -1.86
C LEU A 355 -5.78 -7.09 -1.19
N GLY A 356 -5.81 -7.18 0.14
CA GLY A 356 -6.95 -6.85 0.99
C GLY A 356 -6.73 -5.55 1.77
N CYS A 357 -7.75 -4.71 1.89
CA CYS A 357 -7.70 -3.47 2.68
C CYS A 357 -9.11 -2.96 3.04
N PRO A 358 -9.26 -2.04 4.02
CA PRO A 358 -10.52 -1.35 4.25
C PRO A 358 -10.88 -0.45 3.07
N CYS A 359 -12.16 -0.34 2.73
CA CYS A 359 -12.63 0.59 1.70
C CYS A 359 -12.36 2.06 2.07
N ASP A 360 -12.30 2.38 3.36
CA ASP A 360 -12.01 3.70 3.90
C ASP A 360 -11.31 3.58 5.27
N VAL A 361 -10.01 3.86 5.32
CA VAL A 361 -9.22 3.86 6.56
C VAL A 361 -9.54 5.06 7.46
N SER A 362 -9.95 6.21 6.90
CA SER A 362 -10.36 7.35 7.73
C SER A 362 -11.61 7.03 8.55
N LYS A 363 -12.52 6.22 7.98
CA LYS A 363 -13.67 5.67 8.70
C LYS A 363 -13.26 4.71 9.82
N SER A 364 -12.28 3.83 9.60
CA SER A 364 -11.74 2.95 10.66
C SER A 364 -11.17 3.77 11.83
N VAL A 365 -10.37 4.79 11.53
CA VAL A 365 -9.78 5.71 12.53
C VAL A 365 -10.88 6.51 13.25
N ALA A 366 -11.84 7.09 12.52
CA ALA A 366 -12.94 7.87 13.09
C ALA A 366 -13.87 7.03 14.00
N ASP A 367 -14.10 5.76 13.64
CA ASP A 367 -14.85 4.80 14.45
C ASP A 367 -14.04 4.25 15.65
N SER A 368 -12.77 4.67 15.83
CA SER A 368 -11.82 4.10 16.81
C SER A 368 -11.64 2.58 16.67
N LYS A 369 -11.48 2.08 15.44
CA LYS A 369 -11.31 0.66 15.12
C LYS A 369 -9.92 0.37 14.56
N SER A 370 -9.29 -0.68 15.08
CA SER A 370 -8.17 -1.35 14.39
C SER A 370 -8.59 -1.84 13.01
N PHE A 371 -7.65 -1.83 12.08
CA PHE A 371 -7.82 -2.33 10.72
C PHE A 371 -6.57 -3.10 10.29
N HIS A 372 -6.60 -3.71 9.10
CA HIS A 372 -5.45 -4.41 8.56
C HIS A 372 -5.37 -4.28 7.05
N LEU A 373 -4.15 -4.45 6.53
CA LEU A 373 -3.87 -4.67 5.12
C LEU A 373 -3.42 -6.12 4.94
N GLU A 374 -3.69 -6.72 3.79
CA GLU A 374 -3.33 -8.10 3.49
C GLU A 374 -2.72 -8.19 2.09
N PHE A 375 -1.68 -9.02 1.95
CA PHE A 375 -1.16 -9.50 0.68
C PHE A 375 -1.15 -11.03 0.69
N CYS A 376 -1.74 -11.66 -0.33
CA CYS A 376 -1.71 -13.10 -0.54
C CYS A 376 -1.03 -13.42 -1.87
N TRP A 377 -0.27 -14.52 -1.89
CA TRP A 377 0.29 -15.09 -3.11
C TRP A 377 0.09 -16.62 -3.13
N LEU A 378 -0.61 -17.10 -4.17
CA LEU A 378 -0.80 -18.51 -4.49
C LEU A 378 0.24 -18.90 -5.56
N GLU A 379 1.44 -19.28 -5.13
CA GLU A 379 2.55 -19.62 -6.04
C GLU A 379 2.30 -20.90 -6.83
N SER A 380 1.74 -21.93 -6.19
CA SER A 380 1.50 -23.23 -6.79
C SER A 380 0.14 -23.80 -6.40
N ALA A 381 -0.35 -24.74 -7.21
CA ALA A 381 -1.73 -25.21 -7.17
C ALA A 381 -2.07 -25.86 -5.82
N GLY A 382 -2.76 -25.10 -4.97
CA GLY A 382 -3.18 -25.53 -3.64
C GLY A 382 -2.23 -25.17 -2.49
N LYS A 383 -1.26 -24.27 -2.68
CA LYS A 383 -0.38 -23.79 -1.59
C LYS A 383 -0.16 -22.28 -1.68
N ARG A 384 -0.58 -21.54 -0.65
CA ARG A 384 -0.51 -20.07 -0.60
C ARG A 384 0.19 -19.55 0.64
N GLN A 385 0.81 -18.39 0.50
CA GLN A 385 1.29 -17.56 1.60
C GLN A 385 0.40 -16.32 1.74
N ARG A 386 0.20 -15.84 2.96
CA ARG A 386 -0.47 -14.55 3.24
C ARG A 386 0.36 -13.77 4.25
N LEU A 387 0.43 -12.45 4.09
CA LEU A 387 1.02 -11.54 5.05
C LEU A 387 0.02 -10.42 5.37
N VAL A 388 -0.51 -10.46 6.59
CA VAL A 388 -1.40 -9.43 7.14
C VAL A 388 -0.58 -8.42 7.94
N ARG A 389 -0.93 -7.14 7.82
CA ARG A 389 -0.33 -6.00 8.51
C ARG A 389 -1.40 -5.30 9.32
N THR A 390 -1.30 -5.34 10.63
CA THR A 390 -2.34 -4.87 11.56
C THR A 390 -2.02 -3.48 12.08
N TYR A 391 -3.02 -2.61 12.07
CA TYR A 391 -2.96 -1.23 12.51
C TYR A 391 -3.86 -0.99 13.73
N ASP A 392 -3.42 -0.09 14.61
CA ASP A 392 -4.26 0.41 15.71
C ASP A 392 -5.23 1.51 15.25
N VAL A 393 -5.95 2.07 16.22
CA VAL A 393 -6.97 3.11 16.02
C VAL A 393 -6.38 4.46 15.56
N GLU A 394 -5.06 4.66 15.67
CA GLU A 394 -4.36 5.87 15.22
C GLU A 394 -3.69 5.67 13.84
N GLY A 395 -3.79 4.47 13.26
CA GLY A 395 -3.13 4.13 12.00
C GLY A 395 -1.63 3.83 12.14
N LEU A 396 -1.16 3.45 13.34
CA LEU A 396 0.18 2.93 13.54
C LEU A 396 0.18 1.40 13.37
N ALA A 397 1.19 0.86 12.68
CA ALA A 397 1.33 -0.58 12.51
C ALA A 397 1.82 -1.23 13.82
N VAL A 398 1.01 -2.11 14.41
CA VAL A 398 1.29 -2.74 15.73
C VAL A 398 1.75 -4.19 15.63
N SER A 399 1.36 -4.90 14.58
CA SER A 399 1.84 -6.26 14.30
C SER A 399 1.79 -6.61 12.82
N SER A 400 2.44 -7.71 12.47
CA SER A 400 2.14 -8.48 11.26
C SER A 400 1.81 -9.92 11.63
N THR A 401 1.02 -10.58 10.78
CA THR A 401 0.74 -12.01 10.87
C THR A 401 1.05 -12.66 9.53
N TYR A 402 2.04 -13.56 9.52
CA TYR A 402 2.33 -14.44 8.40
C TYR A 402 1.44 -15.69 8.47
N PHE A 403 1.00 -16.20 7.32
CA PHE A 403 0.26 -17.44 7.16
C PHE A 403 0.89 -18.31 6.07
N ILE A 404 0.96 -19.62 6.32
CA ILE A 404 1.25 -20.64 5.32
C ILE A 404 0.08 -21.64 5.27
N GLU A 405 -0.57 -21.75 4.13
CA GLU A 405 -1.85 -22.47 3.99
C GLU A 405 -1.87 -23.40 2.76
N THR A 406 -2.36 -24.62 2.97
CA THR A 406 -2.57 -25.64 1.93
C THR A 406 -4.07 -25.85 1.72
N LYS A 407 -4.49 -26.05 0.48
CA LYS A 407 -5.87 -26.35 0.09
C LYS A 407 -6.24 -27.79 0.48
N LEU A 408 -7.48 -28.00 0.90
CA LEU A 408 -8.04 -29.32 1.28
C LEU A 408 -8.77 -29.99 0.10
#